data_AF-Q2NR12-F1
#
_entry.id   AF-Q2NR12-F1
#
_cell.length_a   1.000
_cell.length_b   1.000
_cell.length_c   1.000
_cell.angle_alpha   90.00
_cell.angle_beta   90.00
_cell.angle_gamma   90.00
#
_symmetry.space_group_name_H-M   'P 1'
#
loop_
_entity.id
_entity.type
_entity.pdbx_description
1 polymer ?
#
loop_
_entity_poly.entity_id
_entity_poly.type
_entity_poly.pdbx_seq_one_letter_code
_entity_poly.pdbx_strand_id
1 'polypeptide(L)'
;MMLMLGNHDVRTGAGEGFSLDPDLVNLYHDYLDKFGIKYYDNTMCIDAWFNDYHVLCLNTDLGLKDMMHLNDDSVKWLKEKLAENSYIHKPIFIVTHQAFNDSHWRAGLYGGFGDQDGMLKKLFSDYPQIVMLNGHIHNGFSVIEFIQRPYGKLRLC
;
A
#
# COMPACT_ATOMS: atom_id res chain seq x y z
N MET A 1 7.66 -7.12 -13.09
CA MET A 1 8.00 -7.19 -11.66
C MET A 1 7.48 -5.91 -11.03
N MET A 2 6.77 -5.98 -9.90
CA MET A 2 6.38 -4.78 -9.14
C MET A 2 7.17 -4.78 -7.85
N LEU A 3 7.75 -3.62 -7.51
CA LEU A 3 8.51 -3.42 -6.30
C LEU A 3 7.67 -2.55 -5.35
N MET A 4 7.68 -2.90 -4.07
CA MET A 4 7.02 -2.15 -3.01
C MET A 4 8.02 -1.96 -1.88
N LEU A 5 8.02 -0.76 -1.31
CA LEU A 5 8.90 -0.40 -0.20
C LEU A 5 8.28 -0.88 1.11
N GLY A 6 9.08 -1.61 1.88
CA GLY A 6 8.76 -1.97 3.24
C GLY A 6 9.20 -0.92 4.26
N ASN A 7 8.73 -1.09 5.48
CA ASN A 7 9.08 -0.20 6.59
C ASN A 7 10.58 -0.22 6.91
N HIS A 8 11.29 -1.31 6.57
CA HIS A 8 12.73 -1.42 6.70
C HIS A 8 13.52 -0.76 5.56
N ASP A 9 12.90 -0.53 4.40
CA ASP A 9 13.53 0.11 3.24
C ASP A 9 13.53 1.64 3.37
N VAL A 10 12.47 2.18 3.98
CA VAL A 10 12.27 3.62 4.22
C VAL A 10 12.76 4.09 5.59
N ARG A 11 13.34 3.19 6.39
CA ARG A 11 13.91 3.50 7.71
C ARG A 11 15.25 4.21 7.54
N THR A 12 15.22 5.52 7.37
CA THR A 12 16.43 6.34 7.18
C THR A 12 17.16 6.65 8.48
N GLY A 13 16.63 6.25 9.65
CA GLY A 13 17.18 6.61 10.96
C GLY A 13 16.94 8.08 11.33
N ALA A 14 16.34 8.87 10.43
CA ALA A 14 15.70 10.13 10.78
C ALA A 14 14.50 9.86 11.69
N GLY A 15 14.12 10.84 12.52
CA GLY A 15 12.99 10.70 13.44
C GLY A 15 11.65 10.49 12.73
N GLU A 16 10.57 10.40 13.49
CA GLU A 16 9.22 10.42 12.91
C GLU A 16 8.96 11.77 12.21
N GLY A 17 8.32 11.73 11.03
CA GLY A 17 7.87 12.93 10.31
C GLY A 17 8.85 13.54 9.29
N PHE A 18 9.99 12.89 9.01
CA PHE A 18 10.89 13.33 7.94
C PHE A 18 10.51 12.74 6.58
N SER A 19 10.80 13.49 5.52
CA SER A 19 10.67 13.02 4.13
C SER A 19 11.53 11.77 3.90
N LEU A 20 11.21 11.03 2.85
CA LEU A 20 12.07 9.94 2.40
C LEU A 20 13.48 10.45 2.06
N ASP A 21 14.47 9.57 2.22
CA ASP A 21 15.84 9.83 1.78
C ASP A 21 15.84 10.06 0.26
N PRO A 22 16.32 11.22 -0.23
CA PRO A 22 16.41 11.48 -1.67
C PRO A 22 17.18 10.42 -2.44
N ASP A 23 18.20 9.79 -1.86
CA ASP A 23 18.97 8.74 -2.52
C ASP A 23 18.13 7.47 -2.69
N LEU A 24 17.29 7.13 -1.70
CA LEU A 24 16.31 6.04 -1.81
C LEU A 24 15.26 6.36 -2.89
N VAL A 25 14.73 7.58 -2.92
CA VAL A 25 13.74 8.00 -3.91
C VAL A 25 14.32 7.89 -5.33
N ASN A 26 15.54 8.41 -5.54
CA ASN A 26 16.23 8.31 -6.82
C ASN A 26 16.49 6.86 -7.22
N LEU A 27 16.99 6.03 -6.30
CA LEU A 27 17.22 4.61 -6.55
C LEU A 27 15.93 3.87 -6.92
N TYR A 28 14.83 4.20 -6.24
CA TYR A 28 13.52 3.63 -6.53
C TYR A 28 13.04 4.04 -7.93
N HIS A 29 13.15 5.32 -8.29
CA HIS A 29 12.79 5.81 -9.64
C HIS A 29 13.65 5.19 -10.74
N ASP A 30 14.97 5.10 -10.56
CA ASP A 30 15.88 4.43 -11.51
C ASP A 30 15.45 2.97 -11.76
N TYR A 31 15.00 2.29 -10.70
CA TYR A 31 14.48 0.94 -10.80
C TYR A 31 13.15 0.91 -11.58
N LEU A 32 12.21 1.79 -11.27
CA LEU A 32 10.94 1.88 -11.99
C LEU A 32 11.16 2.15 -13.48
N ASP A 33 12.05 3.08 -13.83
CA ASP A 33 12.45 3.40 -15.20
C ASP A 33 13.03 2.19 -15.92
N LYS A 34 13.93 1.45 -15.26
CA LYS A 34 14.52 0.22 -15.81
C LYS A 34 13.48 -0.84 -16.18
N PHE A 35 12.35 -0.88 -15.48
CA PHE A 35 11.25 -1.80 -15.76
C PHE A 35 10.09 -1.17 -16.55
N GLY A 36 10.23 0.09 -16.98
CA GLY A 36 9.19 0.82 -17.71
C GLY A 36 7.91 1.03 -16.90
N ILE A 37 8.03 1.14 -15.57
CA ILE A 37 6.90 1.37 -14.66
C ILE A 37 6.73 2.87 -14.49
N LYS A 38 5.53 3.37 -14.80
CA LYS A 38 5.20 4.77 -14.62
C LYS A 38 5.09 5.11 -13.13
N TYR A 39 5.69 6.22 -12.74
CA TYR A 39 5.46 6.89 -11.45
C TYR A 39 4.92 8.30 -11.68
N TYR A 40 4.47 8.94 -10.60
CA TYR A 40 3.82 10.25 -10.64
C TYR A 40 4.55 11.20 -9.68
N ASP A 41 4.45 12.49 -9.96
CA ASP A 41 5.03 13.51 -9.08
C ASP A 41 4.38 13.45 -7.68
N ASN A 42 5.18 13.70 -6.65
CA ASN A 42 4.76 13.79 -5.24
C ASN A 42 4.08 12.55 -4.63
N THR A 43 4.20 11.38 -5.27
CA THR A 43 3.73 10.12 -4.68
C THR A 43 4.74 9.01 -4.92
N MET A 44 4.93 8.16 -3.91
CA MET A 44 5.70 6.91 -4.07
C MET A 44 4.82 5.74 -4.52
N CYS A 45 3.51 5.94 -4.62
CA CYS A 45 2.57 4.93 -5.07
C CYS A 45 2.71 4.70 -6.58
N ILE A 46 2.47 3.46 -7.00
CA ILE A 46 2.50 3.08 -8.42
C ILE A 46 1.26 2.27 -8.78
N ASP A 47 0.82 2.40 -10.02
CA ASP A 47 -0.20 1.54 -10.61
C ASP A 47 0.38 0.69 -11.74
N ALA A 48 -0.21 -0.48 -11.92
CA ALA A 48 0.08 -1.35 -13.05
C ALA A 48 -1.19 -2.05 -13.52
N TRP A 49 -1.24 -2.29 -14.82
CA TRP A 49 -2.32 -3.04 -15.47
C TRP A 49 -1.79 -4.38 -15.95
N PHE A 50 -2.44 -5.46 -15.55
CA PHE A 50 -2.17 -6.81 -16.03
C PHE A 50 -3.41 -7.33 -16.73
N ASN A 51 -3.37 -7.35 -18.07
CA ASN A 51 -4.58 -7.46 -18.90
C ASN A 51 -5.57 -6.38 -18.46
N ASP A 52 -6.77 -6.78 -18.07
CA ASP A 52 -7.79 -5.86 -17.58
C ASP A 52 -7.68 -5.58 -16.08
N TYR A 53 -6.81 -6.23 -15.30
CA TYR A 53 -6.78 -6.06 -13.84
C TYR A 53 -5.90 -4.90 -13.41
N HIS A 54 -6.45 -4.04 -12.56
CA HIS A 54 -5.75 -2.91 -11.95
C HIS A 54 -5.07 -3.35 -10.64
N VAL A 55 -3.77 -3.11 -10.54
CA VAL A 55 -2.98 -3.35 -9.33
C VAL A 55 -2.39 -2.03 -8.87
N LEU A 56 -2.70 -1.63 -7.63
CA LEU A 56 -2.16 -0.44 -6.99
C LEU A 56 -1.20 -0.86 -5.89
N CYS A 57 0.03 -0.38 -5.93
CA CYS A 57 1.00 -0.56 -4.85
C CYS A 57 1.09 0.75 -4.06
N LEU A 58 0.80 0.69 -2.77
CA LEU A 58 0.85 1.82 -1.86
C LEU A 58 2.17 1.79 -1.09
N ASN A 59 2.94 2.86 -1.22
CA ASN A 59 4.19 3.08 -0.49
C ASN A 59 4.03 4.31 0.40
N THR A 60 4.77 4.35 1.51
CA THR A 60 4.74 5.50 2.42
C THR A 60 5.47 6.67 1.77
N ASP A 61 4.94 7.88 1.94
CA ASP A 61 5.58 9.11 1.46
C ASP A 61 6.52 9.71 2.51
N LEU A 62 6.56 9.14 3.72
CA LEU A 62 7.42 9.53 4.82
C LEU A 62 8.35 8.40 5.24
N GLY A 63 9.53 8.76 5.76
CA GLY A 63 10.54 7.85 6.29
C GLY A 63 10.18 7.24 7.65
N LEU A 64 8.96 6.71 7.77
CA LEU A 64 8.43 6.13 9.01
C LEU A 64 8.91 4.70 9.18
N LYS A 65 9.41 4.39 10.38
CA LYS A 65 9.95 3.05 10.69
C LYS A 65 8.87 1.98 10.79
N ASP A 66 7.70 2.30 11.35
CA ASP A 66 6.71 1.32 11.81
C ASP A 66 5.30 1.59 11.25
N MET A 67 5.10 2.62 10.42
CA MET A 67 3.77 3.03 9.94
C MET A 67 3.79 3.41 8.46
N MET A 68 2.62 3.43 7.84
CA MET A 68 2.38 3.97 6.51
C MET A 68 1.80 5.38 6.65
N HIS A 69 2.28 6.31 5.83
CA HIS A 69 1.63 7.61 5.69
C HIS A 69 1.58 8.01 4.21
N LEU A 70 0.37 8.31 3.73
CA LEU A 70 0.12 8.85 2.40
C LEU A 70 -0.11 10.36 2.52
N ASN A 71 0.66 11.16 1.79
CA ASN A 71 0.42 12.59 1.71
C ASN A 71 -0.88 12.90 0.93
N ASP A 72 -1.30 14.17 0.90
CA ASP A 72 -2.54 14.57 0.24
C ASP A 72 -2.58 14.25 -1.27
N ASP A 73 -1.43 14.35 -1.95
CA ASP A 73 -1.31 14.02 -3.38
C ASP A 73 -1.48 12.51 -3.61
N SER A 74 -0.87 11.67 -2.77
CA SER A 74 -1.05 10.21 -2.79
C SER A 74 -2.48 9.80 -2.48
N VAL A 75 -3.14 10.44 -1.52
CA VAL A 75 -4.56 10.15 -1.21
C VAL A 75 -5.46 10.57 -2.37
N LYS A 76 -5.18 11.70 -3.02
CA LYS A 76 -5.90 12.14 -4.21
C LYS A 76 -5.70 11.17 -5.38
N TRP A 77 -4.44 10.83 -5.66
CA TRP A 77 -4.06 9.84 -6.67
C TRP A 77 -4.79 8.51 -6.45
N LEU A 78 -4.82 8.02 -5.22
CA LEU A 78 -5.49 6.77 -4.87
C LEU A 78 -6.99 6.80 -5.17
N LYS A 79 -7.66 7.91 -4.85
CA LYS A 79 -9.10 8.08 -5.17
C LYS A 79 -9.35 8.06 -6.67
N GLU A 80 -8.52 8.75 -7.44
CA GLU A 80 -8.62 8.78 -8.91
C GLU A 80 -8.40 7.37 -9.50
N LYS A 81 -7.37 6.66 -9.02
CA LYS A 81 -7.05 5.31 -9.48
C LYS A 81 -8.03 4.22 -9.07
N LEU A 82 -8.65 4.33 -7.90
CA LEU A 82 -9.72 3.43 -7.48
C LEU A 82 -10.98 3.59 -8.34
N ALA A 83 -11.28 4.81 -8.78
CA ALA A 83 -12.43 5.08 -9.66
C ALA A 83 -12.17 4.66 -11.12
N GLU A 84 -10.90 4.64 -11.55
CA GLU A 84 -10.49 4.32 -12.92
C GLU A 84 -10.91 2.90 -13.32
N ASN A 85 -11.87 2.81 -14.26
CA ASN A 85 -12.42 1.54 -14.76
C ASN A 85 -12.95 0.61 -13.65
N SER A 86 -13.44 1.21 -12.56
CA SER A 86 -14.02 0.49 -11.43
C SER A 86 -15.32 -0.20 -11.83
N TYR A 87 -15.39 -1.51 -11.56
CA TYR A 87 -16.59 -2.29 -11.77
C TYR A 87 -16.74 -3.30 -10.63
N ILE A 88 -17.96 -3.42 -10.09
CA ILE A 88 -18.24 -4.18 -8.86
C ILE A 88 -17.90 -5.68 -8.98
N HIS A 89 -17.92 -6.24 -10.20
CA HIS A 89 -17.59 -7.64 -10.44
C HIS A 89 -16.16 -7.86 -10.95
N LYS A 90 -15.31 -6.83 -10.91
CA LYS A 90 -13.94 -6.89 -11.37
C LYS A 90 -12.99 -6.48 -10.25
N PRO A 91 -12.17 -7.40 -9.70
CA PRO A 91 -11.32 -7.09 -8.56
C PRO A 91 -10.30 -5.99 -8.88
N ILE A 92 -10.05 -5.15 -7.87
CA ILE A 92 -8.94 -4.21 -7.83
C ILE A 92 -7.96 -4.78 -6.81
N PHE A 93 -6.70 -4.96 -7.18
CA PHE A 93 -5.70 -5.47 -6.26
C PHE A 93 -4.96 -4.30 -5.62
N ILE A 94 -4.92 -4.28 -4.29
CA ILE A 94 -4.14 -3.32 -3.54
C ILE A 94 -3.00 -4.07 -2.86
N VAL A 95 -1.77 -3.62 -3.04
CA VAL A 95 -0.60 -4.13 -2.36
C VAL A 95 -0.09 -3.03 -1.44
N THR A 96 0.11 -3.36 -0.17
CA THR A 96 0.70 -2.46 0.83
C THR A 96 1.65 -3.24 1.71
N HIS A 97 2.65 -2.60 2.29
CA HIS A 97 3.51 -3.32 3.22
C HIS A 97 2.80 -3.53 4.57
N GLN A 98 2.28 -2.45 5.16
CA GLN A 98 1.54 -2.48 6.41
C GLN A 98 0.08 -2.88 6.16
N ALA A 99 -0.45 -3.74 7.03
CA ALA A 99 -1.85 -4.14 7.01
C ALA A 99 -2.74 -3.10 7.70
N PHE A 100 -4.01 -3.02 7.29
CA PHE A 100 -5.02 -2.32 8.07
C PHE A 100 -5.19 -2.96 9.45
N ASN A 101 -5.34 -2.14 10.48
CA ASN A 101 -5.55 -2.60 11.85
C ASN A 101 -6.80 -3.50 11.91
N ASP A 102 -6.81 -4.49 12.80
CA ASP A 102 -7.93 -5.45 12.97
C ASP A 102 -8.35 -6.25 11.72
N SER A 103 -7.56 -6.18 10.63
CA SER A 103 -7.85 -6.95 9.42
C SER A 103 -7.59 -8.44 9.61
N HIS A 104 -6.55 -8.79 10.38
CA HIS A 104 -6.15 -10.15 10.72
C HIS A 104 -5.40 -10.21 12.06
N TRP A 105 -5.07 -11.42 12.52
CA TRP A 105 -4.25 -11.62 13.71
C TRP A 105 -2.96 -10.81 13.62
N ARG A 106 -2.68 -10.02 14.66
CA ARG A 106 -1.50 -9.15 14.80
C ARG A 106 -1.37 -8.00 13.78
N ALA A 107 -2.41 -7.68 13.01
CA ALA A 107 -2.35 -6.61 12.00
C ALA A 107 -1.89 -5.25 12.56
N GLY A 108 -2.27 -4.93 13.81
CA GLY A 108 -1.86 -3.67 14.47
C GLY A 108 -0.56 -3.74 15.27
N LEU A 109 0.19 -4.85 15.22
CA LEU A 109 1.50 -4.89 15.89
C LEU A 109 2.50 -4.04 15.11
N TYR A 110 3.48 -3.49 15.84
CA TYR A 110 4.55 -2.67 15.28
C TYR A 110 4.04 -1.47 14.47
N GLY A 111 3.01 -0.78 14.97
CA GLY A 111 2.47 0.45 14.36
C GLY A 111 1.29 0.22 13.41
N GLY A 112 1.12 -1.00 12.88
CA GLY A 112 0.03 -1.32 11.98
C GLY A 112 0.02 -0.42 10.75
N PHE A 113 -1.16 -0.03 10.24
CA PHE A 113 -1.21 0.90 9.12
C PHE A 113 -0.76 2.32 9.51
N GLY A 114 -1.04 2.76 10.73
CA GLY A 114 -0.78 4.12 11.20
C GLY A 114 -2.06 4.93 11.44
N ASP A 115 -1.93 6.25 11.50
CA ASP A 115 -2.99 7.22 11.84
C ASP A 115 -4.10 7.31 10.78
N GLN A 116 -3.77 7.02 9.52
CA GLN A 116 -4.70 7.06 8.39
C GLN A 116 -5.58 5.81 8.22
N ASP A 117 -5.41 4.79 9.08
CA ASP A 117 -6.11 3.50 9.00
C ASP A 117 -7.64 3.66 8.86
N GLY A 118 -8.27 4.43 9.75
CA GLY A 118 -9.72 4.62 9.75
C GLY A 118 -10.25 5.36 8.52
N MET A 119 -9.51 6.38 8.05
CA MET A 119 -9.87 7.16 6.87
C MET A 119 -9.82 6.31 5.60
N LEU A 120 -8.76 5.52 5.43
CA LEU A 120 -8.59 4.68 4.24
C LEU A 120 -9.52 3.48 4.26
N LYS A 121 -9.81 2.87 5.41
CA LYS A 121 -10.85 1.84 5.52
C LYS A 121 -12.21 2.35 5.05
N LYS A 122 -12.57 3.59 5.39
CA LYS A 122 -13.81 4.22 4.94
C LYS A 122 -13.81 4.42 3.42
N LEU A 123 -12.70 4.89 2.84
CA LEU A 123 -12.56 4.98 1.39
C LEU A 123 -12.70 3.60 0.73
N PHE A 124 -12.08 2.57 1.29
CA PHE A 124 -12.06 1.22 0.71
C PHE A 124 -13.41 0.51 0.84
N SER A 125 -14.26 0.89 1.80
CA SER A 125 -15.62 0.35 1.91
C SER A 125 -16.52 0.71 0.72
N ASP A 126 -16.20 1.77 -0.03
CA ASP A 126 -16.90 2.12 -1.27
C ASP A 126 -16.51 1.20 -2.44
N TYR A 127 -15.44 0.41 -2.29
CA TYR A 127 -14.88 -0.50 -3.29
C TYR A 127 -14.77 -1.94 -2.74
N PRO A 128 -15.91 -2.63 -2.50
CA PRO A 128 -15.91 -3.96 -1.87
C PRO A 128 -15.27 -5.06 -2.72
N GLN A 129 -14.98 -4.78 -4.00
CA GLN A 129 -14.23 -5.66 -4.90
C GLN A 129 -12.71 -5.60 -4.69
N ILE A 130 -12.21 -4.75 -3.77
CA ILE A 130 -10.79 -4.70 -3.42
C ILE A 130 -10.34 -6.05 -2.84
N VAL A 131 -9.22 -6.53 -3.38
CA VAL A 131 -8.42 -7.62 -2.82
C VAL A 131 -7.09 -7.04 -2.35
N MET A 132 -6.88 -7.02 -1.05
CA MET A 132 -5.71 -6.40 -0.44
C MET A 132 -4.67 -7.45 -0.04
N LEU A 133 -3.43 -7.24 -0.48
CA LEU A 133 -2.27 -8.05 -0.17
C LEU A 133 -1.34 -7.23 0.74
N ASN A 134 -0.90 -7.81 1.86
CA ASN A 134 -0.01 -7.12 2.78
C ASN A 134 1.07 -8.02 3.39
N GLY A 135 2.05 -7.36 4.02
CA GLY A 135 3.23 -7.97 4.63
C GLY A 135 3.44 -7.53 6.08
N HIS A 136 4.68 -7.11 6.37
CA HIS A 136 5.16 -6.50 7.62
C HIS A 136 5.21 -7.44 8.85
N ILE A 137 4.16 -8.20 9.13
CA ILE A 137 4.04 -8.97 10.37
C ILE A 137 4.74 -10.34 10.28
N HIS A 138 5.09 -10.78 9.06
CA HIS A 138 5.79 -12.05 8.78
C HIS A 138 5.09 -13.24 9.47
N ASN A 139 3.77 -13.24 9.37
CA ASN A 139 2.93 -14.27 9.96
C ASN A 139 3.24 -15.61 9.29
N GLY A 140 3.48 -16.67 10.09
CA GLY A 140 3.79 -17.99 9.54
C GLY A 140 2.65 -18.57 8.71
N PHE A 141 2.96 -19.51 7.81
CA PHE A 141 1.97 -20.16 6.92
C PHE A 141 0.74 -20.73 7.64
N SER A 142 0.84 -21.09 8.92
CA SER A 142 -0.24 -21.64 9.74
C SER A 142 -1.32 -20.63 10.15
N VAL A 143 -1.15 -19.34 9.88
CA VAL A 143 -2.12 -18.27 10.21
C VAL A 143 -2.58 -17.49 8.97
N ILE A 144 -2.27 -17.99 7.76
CA ILE A 144 -2.71 -17.36 6.50
C ILE A 144 -4.15 -17.77 6.21
N GLU A 145 -5.07 -16.81 6.33
CA GLU A 145 -6.50 -17.00 6.04
C GLU A 145 -7.01 -15.97 5.03
N PHE A 146 -7.99 -16.36 4.21
CA PHE A 146 -8.78 -15.43 3.42
C PHE A 146 -9.89 -14.85 4.27
N ILE A 147 -9.76 -13.59 4.65
CA ILE A 147 -10.70 -12.95 5.58
C ILE A 147 -11.51 -11.90 4.82
N GLN A 148 -12.81 -12.13 4.70
CA GLN A 148 -13.74 -11.12 4.19
C GLN A 148 -13.97 -10.04 5.26
N ARG A 149 -13.84 -8.77 4.86
CA ARG A 149 -14.21 -7.61 5.66
C ARG A 149 -15.11 -6.67 4.84
N PRO A 150 -15.82 -5.72 5.48
CA PRO A 150 -16.63 -4.71 4.77
C PRO A 150 -15.81 -3.78 3.85
N TYR A 151 -14.49 -3.72 4.04
CA TYR A 151 -13.54 -2.88 3.31
C TYR A 151 -12.60 -3.69 2.40
N GLY A 152 -13.01 -4.89 1.98
CA GLY A 152 -12.27 -5.74 1.04
C GLY A 152 -12.00 -7.17 1.54
N LYS A 153 -11.44 -8.00 0.67
CA LYS A 153 -10.89 -9.33 1.01
C LYS A 153 -9.39 -9.22 1.21
N LEU A 154 -8.90 -9.59 2.39
CA LEU A 154 -7.47 -9.50 2.71
C LEU A 154 -6.78 -10.85 2.62
N ARG A 155 -5.54 -10.85 2.11
CA ARG A 155 -4.59 -11.96 2.13
C ARG A 155 -3.26 -11.47 2.71
N LEU A 156 -2.73 -12.26 3.65
CA LEU A 156 -1.48 -12.06 4.38
C LEU A 156 -0.30 -12.82 3.76
N CYS A 157 0.90 -12.25 3.85
CA CYS A 157 2.21 -12.92 3.84
C CYS A 157 3.07 -12.39 4.99
#